data_AF-A0A9D2E318-F1
#
_entry.id   AF-A0A9D2E318-F1
#
_cell.length_a   1.000
_cell.length_b   1.000
_cell.length_c   1.000
_cell.angle_alpha   90.00
_cell.angle_beta   90.00
_cell.angle_gamma   90.00
#
_symmetry.space_group_name_H-M   'P 1'
#
loop_
_entity.id
_entity.type
_entity.pdbx_description
1 polymer ?
#
loop_
_entity_poly.entity_id
_entity_poly.type
_entity_poly.pdbx_seq_one_letter_code
_entity_poly.pdbx_strand_id
1 'polypeptide(L)'
;MEQTKSLTAPIPASLHARVTAERIAANQSLGEYMTELLTNYYNGGKNHMAKTRTLAFQIDEELFQRIKRHLEQESGRTGRKLTQRDFVIGLIEDALRQAEAAAEDAAPCAVTDESEEEGEQDAAE
;
A
#
# COMPACT_ATOMS: atom_id res chain seq x y z
N MET A 1 -24.95 -6.06 2.78
CA MET A 1 -24.78 -7.25 1.92
C MET A 1 -24.59 -6.73 0.52
N GLU A 2 -23.44 -7.02 -0.11
CA GLU A 2 -23.21 -6.63 -1.50
C GLU A 2 -24.08 -7.50 -2.43
N GLN A 3 -24.49 -6.93 -3.57
CA GLN A 3 -25.28 -7.68 -4.55
C GLN A 3 -24.36 -8.65 -5.30
N THR A 4 -24.63 -9.96 -5.19
CA THR A 4 -23.87 -11.00 -5.91
C THR A 4 -24.50 -11.26 -7.28
N LYS A 5 -23.68 -11.29 -8.34
CA LYS A 5 -24.09 -11.69 -9.70
C LYS A 5 -23.32 -12.96 -10.12
N SER A 6 -23.97 -13.87 -10.83
CA SER A 6 -23.32 -15.09 -11.33
C SER A 6 -22.47 -14.81 -12.57
N LEU A 7 -21.27 -15.40 -12.62
CA LEU A 7 -20.39 -15.39 -13.78
C LEU A 7 -20.35 -16.80 -14.38
N THR A 8 -20.77 -16.95 -15.65
CA THR A 8 -20.77 -18.24 -16.36
C THR A 8 -20.02 -18.09 -17.67
N ALA A 9 -18.88 -18.77 -17.80
CA ALA A 9 -18.10 -18.82 -19.03
C ALA A 9 -17.51 -20.22 -19.23
N PRO A 10 -17.46 -20.74 -20.47
CA PRO A 10 -16.77 -21.99 -20.74
C PRO A 10 -15.26 -21.81 -20.52
N ILE A 11 -14.65 -22.73 -19.76
CA ILE A 11 -13.21 -22.78 -19.52
C ILE A 11 -12.64 -24.10 -20.04
N PRO A 12 -11.36 -24.15 -20.45
CA PRO A 12 -10.71 -25.40 -20.84
C PRO A 12 -10.77 -26.45 -19.73
N ALA A 13 -10.98 -27.72 -20.10
CA ALA A 13 -11.09 -28.83 -19.15
C ALA A 13 -9.87 -28.97 -18.22
N SER A 14 -8.67 -28.65 -18.73
CA SER A 14 -7.43 -28.63 -17.95
C SER A 14 -7.46 -27.60 -16.82
N LEU A 15 -7.98 -26.40 -17.10
CA LEU A 15 -8.11 -25.33 -16.12
C LEU A 15 -9.19 -25.66 -15.10
N HIS A 16 -10.32 -26.23 -15.54
CA HIS A 16 -11.39 -26.67 -14.64
C HIS A 16 -10.90 -27.72 -13.63
N ALA A 17 -10.12 -28.71 -14.09
CA ALA A 17 -9.55 -29.74 -13.24
C ALA A 17 -8.62 -29.14 -12.17
N ARG A 18 -7.76 -28.19 -12.58
CA ARG A 18 -6.84 -27.50 -11.67
C ARG A 18 -7.58 -26.66 -10.62
N VAL A 19 -8.53 -25.83 -11.03
CA VAL A 19 -9.36 -25.02 -10.11
C VAL A 19 -10.12 -25.91 -9.13
N THR A 20 -10.63 -27.05 -9.60
CA THR A 20 -11.33 -28.01 -8.73
C THR A 20 -10.38 -28.63 -7.69
N ALA A 21 -9.17 -29.02 -8.09
CA ALA A 21 -8.18 -29.56 -7.17
C ALA A 21 -7.75 -28.52 -6.11
N GLU A 22 -7.48 -27.29 -6.54
CA GLU A 22 -7.05 -26.20 -5.65
C GLU A 22 -8.16 -25.81 -4.65
N ARG A 23 -9.44 -25.74 -5.08
CA ARG A 23 -10.54 -25.44 -4.13
C ARG A 23 -10.72 -26.55 -3.08
N ILE A 24 -10.55 -27.83 -3.47
CA ILE A 24 -10.68 -28.97 -2.56
C ILE A 24 -9.55 -28.92 -1.53
N ALA A 25 -8.32 -28.60 -1.97
CA ALA A 25 -7.19 -28.40 -1.08
C ALA A 25 -7.41 -27.23 -0.11
N ALA A 26 -8.01 -26.13 -0.58
CA ALA A 26 -8.33 -24.97 0.23
C ALA A 26 -9.58 -25.15 1.12
N ASN A 27 -10.33 -26.24 1.00
CA ASN A 27 -11.61 -26.49 1.68
C ASN A 27 -12.65 -25.35 1.51
N GLN A 28 -12.64 -24.71 0.34
CA GLN A 28 -13.54 -23.59 0.02
C GLN A 28 -14.63 -24.00 -0.97
N SER A 29 -15.78 -23.33 -0.90
CA SER A 29 -16.80 -23.46 -1.94
C SER A 29 -16.32 -22.82 -3.25
N LEU A 30 -16.87 -23.23 -4.40
CA LEU A 30 -16.47 -22.67 -5.70
C LEU A 30 -16.70 -21.16 -5.78
N GLY A 31 -17.76 -20.65 -5.16
CA GLY A 31 -18.07 -19.22 -5.14
C GLY A 31 -17.05 -18.41 -4.33
N GLU A 32 -16.64 -18.90 -3.16
CA GLU A 32 -15.61 -18.27 -2.33
C GLU A 32 -14.26 -18.29 -3.03
N TYR A 33 -13.86 -19.45 -3.58
CA TYR A 33 -12.59 -19.61 -4.29
C TYR A 33 -12.51 -18.68 -5.51
N MET A 34 -13.58 -18.59 -6.30
CA MET A 34 -13.61 -17.70 -7.48
C MET A 34 -13.63 -16.22 -7.09
N THR A 35 -14.32 -15.86 -6.00
CA THR A 35 -14.32 -14.49 -5.48
C THR A 35 -12.91 -14.11 -5.05
N GLU A 36 -12.26 -14.93 -4.22
CA GLU A 36 -10.88 -14.70 -3.78
C GLU A 36 -9.90 -14.64 -4.98
N LEU A 37 -10.03 -15.56 -5.93
CA LEU A 37 -9.18 -15.59 -7.13
C LEU A 37 -9.35 -14.31 -7.97
N LEU A 38 -10.58 -13.87 -8.20
CA LEU A 38 -10.88 -12.64 -8.96
C LEU A 38 -10.45 -11.40 -8.19
N THR A 39 -10.73 -11.33 -6.90
CA THR A 39 -10.26 -10.27 -6.00
C THR A 39 -8.73 -10.20 -6.04
N ASN A 40 -8.03 -11.32 -5.94
CA ASN A 40 -6.56 -11.38 -6.03
C ASN A 40 -6.06 -10.96 -7.41
N TYR A 41 -6.75 -11.36 -8.49
CA TYR A 41 -6.40 -10.99 -9.85
C TYR A 41 -6.54 -9.49 -10.10
N TYR A 42 -7.69 -8.90 -9.76
CA TYR A 42 -8.00 -7.48 -9.99
C TYR A 42 -7.36 -6.53 -8.97
N ASN A 43 -7.19 -6.96 -7.72
CA ASN A 43 -6.38 -6.22 -6.74
C ASN A 43 -4.86 -6.42 -6.97
N GLY A 44 -4.50 -7.12 -8.05
CA GLY A 44 -3.22 -6.97 -8.73
C GLY A 44 -2.23 -8.10 -8.51
N GLY A 45 -2.63 -9.37 -8.59
CA GLY A 45 -1.69 -10.51 -8.65
C GLY A 45 -0.64 -10.50 -7.53
N LYS A 46 -0.91 -9.81 -6.42
CA LYS A 46 -0.06 -9.77 -5.23
C LYS A 46 -0.33 -11.04 -4.48
N ASN A 47 0.15 -12.15 -5.05
CA ASN A 47 0.65 -13.25 -4.27
C ASN A 47 1.47 -12.62 -3.16
N HIS A 48 0.87 -12.60 -1.97
CA HIS A 48 1.40 -12.04 -0.75
C HIS A 48 2.51 -12.95 -0.20
N MET A 49 3.36 -13.50 -1.06
CA MET A 49 4.76 -13.63 -0.73
C MET A 49 5.21 -12.19 -0.53
N ALA A 50 5.16 -11.72 0.71
CA ALA A 50 5.53 -10.38 1.10
C ALA A 50 6.73 -9.95 0.25
N LYS A 51 6.53 -9.01 -0.69
CA LYS A 51 7.60 -8.51 -1.56
C LYS A 51 8.49 -7.58 -0.73
N THR A 52 8.90 -8.04 0.46
CA THR A 52 9.91 -7.42 1.28
C THR A 52 11.20 -7.56 0.50
N ARG A 53 11.73 -6.43 0.05
CA ARG A 53 13.11 -6.36 -0.41
C ARG A 53 13.99 -6.17 0.82
N THR A 54 15.03 -6.98 0.95
CA THR A 54 16.01 -6.83 2.02
C THR A 54 16.86 -5.59 1.73
N LEU A 55 16.86 -4.64 2.67
CA LEU A 55 17.79 -3.52 2.67
C LEU A 55 18.92 -3.84 3.65
N ALA A 56 20.15 -3.96 3.15
CA ALA A 56 21.34 -4.17 3.98
C ALA A 56 22.35 -3.05 3.74
N PHE A 57 22.94 -2.53 4.81
CA PHE A 57 23.97 -1.50 4.76
C PHE A 57 25.11 -1.87 5.70
N GLN A 58 26.31 -1.40 5.39
CA GLN A 58 27.44 -1.43 6.31
C GLN A 58 27.43 -0.12 7.10
N ILE A 59 27.55 -0.21 8.42
CA ILE A 59 27.73 0.92 9.32
C ILE A 59 28.92 0.63 10.22
N ASP A 60 29.54 1.69 10.70
CA ASP A 60 30.65 1.59 11.65
C ASP A 60 30.19 0.98 12.98
N GLU A 61 31.10 0.27 13.65
CA GLU A 61 30.83 -0.38 14.93
C GLU A 61 30.36 0.63 15.99
N GLU A 62 30.91 1.84 15.99
CA GLU A 62 30.52 2.90 16.92
C GLU A 62 29.03 3.27 16.75
N LEU A 63 28.58 3.39 15.50
CA LEU A 63 27.17 3.70 15.20
C LEU A 63 26.25 2.54 15.59
N PHE A 64 26.68 1.30 15.32
CA PHE A 64 25.94 0.11 15.72
C PHE A 64 25.75 0.03 17.24
N GLN A 65 26.81 0.27 18.02
CA GLN A 65 26.75 0.29 19.49
C GLN A 65 25.86 1.43 20.01
N ARG A 66 25.92 2.60 19.37
CA ARG A 66 25.05 3.74 19.73
C ARG A 66 23.59 3.43 19.51
N ILE A 67 23.24 2.77 18.40
CA ILE A 67 21.86 2.31 18.12
C ILE A 67 21.41 1.31 19.19
N LYS A 68 22.23 0.31 19.53
CA LYS A 68 21.89 -0.66 20.58
C LYS A 68 21.58 0.00 21.92
N ARG A 69 22.46 0.90 22.37
CA ARG A 69 22.28 1.62 23.64
C ARG A 69 20.98 2.44 23.66
N HIS A 70 20.64 3.07 22.54
CA HIS A 70 19.40 3.82 22.40
C HIS A 70 18.16 2.90 22.49
N LEU A 71 18.18 1.75 21.81
CA LEU A 71 17.08 0.77 21.85
C LEU A 71 16.87 0.20 23.25
N GLU A 72 17.94 -0.07 24.01
CA GLU A 72 17.84 -0.54 25.39
C GLU A 72 17.20 0.51 26.31
N GLN A 73 17.60 1.78 26.17
CA GLN A 73 17.03 2.88 26.94
C GLN A 73 15.55 3.10 26.61
N GLU A 74 15.20 3.11 25.33
CA GLU A 74 13.83 3.27 24.87
C GLU A 74 12.94 2.08 25.25
N SER A 75 13.48 0.87 25.22
CA SER A 75 12.78 -0.33 25.71
C SER A 75 12.53 -0.25 27.21
N GLY A 76 13.45 0.31 27.99
CA GLY A 76 13.28 0.55 29.42
C GLY A 76 12.24 1.63 29.71
N ARG A 77 12.23 2.71 28.92
CA ARG A 77 11.32 3.85 29.07
C ARG A 77 9.87 3.51 28.71
N THR A 78 9.67 2.75 27.64
CA THR A 78 8.35 2.49 27.05
C THR A 78 7.74 1.16 27.52
N GLY A 79 8.52 0.34 28.25
CA GLY A 79 8.10 -0.99 28.72
C GLY A 79 7.88 -2.02 27.60
N ARG A 80 8.13 -1.65 26.34
CA ARG A 80 7.98 -2.48 25.15
C ARG A 80 9.34 -2.70 24.51
N LYS A 81 9.66 -3.96 24.19
CA LYS A 81 10.87 -4.30 23.44
C LYS A 81 10.77 -3.74 22.02
N LEU A 82 11.53 -2.67 21.75
CA LEU A 82 11.68 -2.13 20.41
C LEU A 82 12.79 -2.89 19.69
N THR A 83 12.48 -3.51 18.55
CA THR A 83 13.49 -4.22 17.78
C THR A 83 14.27 -3.25 16.89
N GLN A 84 15.52 -3.58 16.57
CA GLN A 84 16.34 -2.77 15.66
C GLN A 84 15.66 -2.57 14.30
N ARG A 85 14.97 -3.61 13.82
CA ARG A 85 14.17 -3.55 12.60
C ARG A 85 13.07 -2.51 12.70
N ASP A 86 12.27 -2.54 13.76
CA ASP A 86 11.11 -1.64 13.89
C ASP A 86 11.55 -0.19 14.06
N PHE A 87 12.67 0.05 14.76
CA PHE A 87 13.26 1.38 14.87
C PHE A 87 13.69 1.93 13.51
N VAL A 88 14.41 1.14 12.70
CA VAL A 88 14.86 1.58 11.37
C VAL A 88 13.67 1.81 10.44
N ILE A 89 12.65 0.96 10.48
CA ILE A 89 11.43 1.15 9.69
C ILE A 89 10.72 2.44 10.09
N GLY A 90 10.53 2.69 11.40
CA GLY A 90 9.90 3.91 11.89
C GLY A 90 10.65 5.17 11.48
N LEU A 91 11.98 5.19 11.54
CA LEU A 91 12.80 6.30 11.07
C LEU A 91 12.58 6.60 9.58
N ILE A 92 12.47 5.56 8.75
CA ILE A 92 12.25 5.72 7.31
C ILE A 92 10.84 6.25 7.04
N GLU A 93 9.82 5.68 7.68
CA GLU A 93 8.43 6.11 7.52
C GLU A 93 8.23 7.55 7.97
N ASP A 94 8.82 7.95 9.09
CA ASP A 94 8.73 9.32 9.61
C ASP A 94 9.46 10.32 8.71
N ALA A 95 10.61 9.94 8.15
CA ALA A 95 11.35 10.78 7.21
C ALA A 95 10.59 10.96 5.89
N LEU A 96 9.98 9.89 5.36
CA LEU A 96 9.15 9.96 4.15
C LEU A 96 7.90 10.81 4.39
N ARG A 97 7.20 10.62 5.51
CA ARG A 97 6.02 11.42 5.86
C ARG A 97 6.34 12.91 5.93
N GLN A 98 7.49 13.28 6.51
CA GLN A 98 7.93 14.67 6.56
C GLN A 98 8.25 15.24 5.18
N ALA A 99 8.89 14.45 4.31
CA ALA A 99 9.20 14.86 2.94
C ALA A 99 7.93 15.02 2.08
N GLU A 100 6.96 14.12 2.23
CA GLU A 100 5.66 14.18 1.57
C GLU A 100 4.85 15.39 2.04
N ALA A 101 4.76 15.63 3.36
CA ALA A 101 4.09 16.80 3.90
C ALA A 101 4.73 18.11 3.42
N ALA A 102 6.06 18.19 3.37
CA ALA A 102 6.76 19.36 2.84
C ALA A 102 6.56 19.55 1.33
N ALA A 103 6.33 18.47 0.58
CA ALA A 103 5.99 18.55 -0.84
C ALA A 103 4.54 18.97 -1.08
N GLU A 104 3.61 18.56 -0.21
CA GLU A 104 2.21 19.00 -0.24
C GLU A 104 2.06 20.48 0.16
N ASP A 105 2.80 20.95 1.16
CA ASP A 105 2.86 22.38 1.54
C ASP A 105 3.57 23.26 0.48
N ALA A 106 4.39 22.67 -0.40
CA ALA A 106 5.04 23.36 -1.51
C ALA A 106 4.19 23.41 -2.80
N ALA A 107 2.98 22.85 -2.79
CA ALA A 107 1.97 23.07 -3.82
C ALA A 107 0.97 24.16 -3.36
N PRO A 108 1.27 25.46 -3.54
CA PRO A 108 0.32 26.49 -3.21
C PRO A 108 -0.87 26.38 -4.17
N CYS A 109 -2.05 26.29 -3.57
CA CYS A 109 -3.33 26.83 -4.01
C CYS A 109 -3.38 27.30 -5.48
N ALA A 110 -4.00 26.49 -6.34
CA ALA A 110 -4.83 27.04 -7.40
C ALA A 110 -6.05 27.69 -6.71
N VAL A 111 -5.85 28.90 -6.19
CA VAL A 111 -6.91 29.82 -5.83
C VAL A 111 -7.78 30.00 -7.07
N THR A 112 -9.04 29.61 -6.92
CA THR A 112 -10.15 30.05 -7.75
C THR A 112 -10.16 31.59 -7.77
N ASP A 113 -9.84 32.18 -8.90
CA ASP A 113 -10.21 33.55 -9.24
C ASP A 113 -10.54 33.58 -10.74
N GLU A 114 -11.77 33.14 -11.06
CA GLU A 114 -12.43 33.57 -12.30
C GLU A 114 -13.35 34.71 -11.91
N SER A 115 -12.73 35.86 -11.61
CA SER A 115 -13.43 37.14 -11.51
C SER A 115 -13.64 37.66 -12.94
N GLU A 116 -14.89 37.52 -13.40
CA GLU A 116 -15.63 38.45 -14.27
C GLU A 116 -14.82 39.57 -14.95
N GLU A 117 -14.46 39.41 -16.23
CA GLU A 117 -14.22 40.54 -17.15
C GLU A 117 -15.32 40.59 -18.21
N GLU A 118 -16.26 41.48 -17.93
CA GLU A 118 -16.88 42.48 -18.81
C GLU A 118 -17.23 42.09 -20.26
N GLY A 119 -18.55 42.11 -20.52
CA GLY A 119 -19.10 42.08 -21.86
C GLY A 119 -18.77 43.35 -22.64
N GLU A 120 -18.04 43.19 -23.74
CA GLU A 120 -17.91 44.19 -24.78
C GLU A 120 -19.16 44.19 -25.66
N GLN A 121 -19.86 45.33 -25.67
CA GLN A 121 -21.04 45.59 -26.49
C GLN A 121 -20.59 45.97 -27.90
N ASP A 122 -20.82 45.13 -28.90
CA ASP A 122 -20.66 45.53 -30.29
C ASP A 122 -21.89 46.35 -30.72
N ALA A 123 -21.67 47.65 -30.83
CA ALA A 123 -22.65 48.64 -31.26
C ALA A 123 -22.74 48.65 -32.79
N ALA A 124 -23.99 48.65 -33.26
CA ALA A 124 -24.37 48.82 -34.65
C ALA A 124 -23.77 50.07 -35.31
N GLU A 125 -23.27 49.92 -36.54
CA GLU A 125 -23.57 50.81 -37.67
C GLU A 125 -23.45 50.08 -39.02
#